data_AF-A0A0D3LCD7-F1
#
_entry.id   AF-A0A0D3LCD7-F1
#
_cell.length_a   1.000
_cell.length_b   1.000
_cell.length_c   1.000
_cell.angle_alpha   90.00
_cell.angle_beta   90.00
_cell.angle_gamma   90.00
#
_symmetry.space_group_name_H-M   'P 1'
#
loop_
_entity.id
_entity.type
_entity.pdbx_description
1 polymer ?
#
loop_
_entity_poly.entity_id
_entity_poly.type
_entity_poly.pdbx_seq_one_letter_code
_entity_poly.pdbx_strand_id
1 'polypeptide(L)'
;MENFVLLYHFDDKNIEKSFEKEIHNSFPRHRIEENGDFRYFGFADRAEPGVVDKLNTVLSRVDNSMKDYVALYHANKENTDNITRQMLVGHDNVLETKVENLSSDAHRGSLTRLLDFDYVKAMPNPDQKD
;
A
#
# COMPACT_ATOMS: atom_id res chain seq x y z
N MET A 1 -13.01 -9.69 -4.07
CA MET A 1 -11.69 -9.04 -3.99
C MET A 1 -11.77 -8.04 -2.86
N GLU A 2 -10.66 -7.81 -2.20
CA GLU A 2 -10.48 -6.83 -1.13
C GLU A 2 -9.53 -5.77 -1.64
N ASN A 3 -9.77 -4.53 -1.20
CA ASN A 3 -8.93 -3.40 -1.53
C ASN A 3 -7.94 -3.19 -0.40
N PHE A 4 -6.71 -2.90 -0.80
CA PHE A 4 -5.57 -2.72 0.08
C PHE A 4 -4.86 -1.44 -0.31
N VAL A 5 -4.22 -0.79 0.65
CA VAL A 5 -3.37 0.38 0.40
C VAL A 5 -2.04 0.17 1.09
N LEU A 6 -0.96 0.27 0.32
CA LEU A 6 0.39 0.38 0.85
C LEU A 6 0.74 1.83 1.06
N LEU A 7 1.26 2.14 2.23
CA LEU A 7 2.00 3.37 2.49
C LEU A 7 3.44 2.99 2.75
N TYR A 8 4.37 3.57 1.99
CA TYR A 8 5.78 3.20 2.08
C TYR A 8 6.70 4.39 1.95
N HIS A 9 7.91 4.22 2.45
CA HIS A 9 9.01 5.16 2.33
C HIS A 9 10.32 4.41 2.48
N PHE A 10 11.27 4.73 1.61
CA PHE A 10 12.65 4.26 1.71
C PHE A 10 13.59 5.45 1.65
N ASP A 11 14.61 5.47 2.52
CA ASP A 11 15.65 6.51 2.54
C ASP A 11 16.47 6.45 1.24
N ASP A 12 16.71 5.24 0.72
CA ASP A 12 17.39 5.01 -0.55
C ASP A 12 16.39 4.93 -1.72
N LYS A 13 16.53 5.86 -2.67
CA LYS A 13 15.68 5.94 -3.87
C LYS A 13 15.88 4.81 -4.87
N ASN A 14 17.00 4.11 -4.87
CA ASN A 14 17.20 2.92 -5.69
C ASN A 14 16.42 1.72 -5.14
N ILE A 15 16.38 1.61 -3.81
CA ILE A 15 15.56 0.60 -3.11
C ILE A 15 14.08 0.91 -3.34
N GLU A 16 13.66 2.17 -3.17
CA GLU A 16 12.29 2.62 -3.43
C GLU A 16 11.82 2.22 -4.85
N LYS A 17 12.62 2.53 -5.87
CA LYS A 17 12.31 2.17 -7.27
C LYS A 17 12.26 0.66 -7.50
N SER A 18 13.12 -0.10 -6.83
CA SER A 18 13.13 -1.56 -6.95
C SER A 18 11.88 -2.15 -6.32
N PHE A 19 11.50 -1.67 -5.14
CA PHE A 19 10.26 -2.04 -4.46
C PHE A 19 9.04 -1.69 -5.31
N GLU A 20 8.95 -0.45 -5.83
CA GLU A 20 7.87 0.00 -6.71
C GLU A 20 7.74 -0.92 -7.94
N LYS A 21 8.85 -1.25 -8.60
CA LYS A 21 8.81 -2.16 -9.74
C LYS A 21 8.24 -3.54 -9.37
N GLU A 22 8.64 -4.10 -8.24
CA GLU A 22 8.16 -5.41 -7.79
C GLU A 22 6.67 -5.40 -7.40
N ILE A 23 6.18 -4.36 -6.69
CA ILE A 23 4.76 -4.26 -6.34
C ILE A 23 3.88 -3.99 -7.57
N HIS A 24 4.35 -3.21 -8.55
CA HIS A 24 3.64 -2.99 -9.81
C HIS A 24 3.45 -4.30 -10.60
N ASN A 25 4.49 -5.13 -10.63
CA ASN A 25 4.43 -6.44 -11.29
C ASN A 25 3.52 -7.43 -10.53
N SER A 26 3.52 -7.36 -9.19
CA SER A 26 2.75 -8.28 -8.35
C SER A 26 1.27 -7.93 -8.28
N PHE A 27 0.94 -6.63 -8.42
CA PHE A 27 -0.42 -6.10 -8.29
C PHE A 27 -0.75 -5.21 -9.49
N PRO A 28 -1.08 -5.81 -10.65
CA PRO A 28 -1.25 -5.04 -11.88
C PRO A 28 -2.52 -4.17 -11.88
N ARG A 29 -3.49 -4.46 -11.01
CA ARG A 29 -4.66 -3.59 -10.76
C ARG A 29 -4.37 -2.68 -9.57
N HIS A 30 -3.73 -1.56 -9.83
CA HIS A 30 -3.31 -0.63 -8.80
C HIS A 30 -3.56 0.83 -9.19
N ARG A 31 -3.52 1.71 -8.21
CA ARG A 31 -3.58 3.16 -8.35
C ARG A 31 -2.63 3.78 -7.35
N ILE A 32 -1.84 4.73 -7.81
CA ILE A 32 -0.98 5.53 -6.95
C ILE A 32 -1.66 6.85 -6.64
N GLU A 33 -1.60 7.25 -5.38
CA GLU A 33 -1.91 8.60 -4.93
C GLU A 33 -0.72 9.15 -4.15
N GLU A 34 -0.36 10.41 -4.39
CA GLU A 34 0.68 11.11 -3.66
C GLU A 34 0.06 12.26 -2.88
N ASN A 35 0.45 12.42 -1.62
CA ASN A 35 -0.02 13.51 -0.76
C ASN A 35 1.13 14.00 0.12
N GLY A 36 1.72 15.12 -0.25
CA GLY A 36 2.98 15.60 0.35
C GLY A 36 4.11 14.60 0.10
N ASP A 37 4.80 14.20 1.17
CA ASP A 37 5.91 13.23 1.11
C ASP A 37 5.44 11.77 1.18
N PHE A 38 4.12 11.53 1.15
CA PHE A 38 3.55 10.20 1.27
C PHE A 38 3.09 9.66 -0.07
N ARG A 39 3.52 8.42 -0.37
CA ARG A 39 3.03 7.64 -1.50
C ARG A 39 2.11 6.53 -1.02
N TYR A 40 0.91 6.52 -1.59
CA TYR A 40 -0.09 5.51 -1.37
C TYR A 40 -0.22 4.68 -2.64
N PHE A 41 -0.08 3.36 -2.51
CA PHE A 41 -0.29 2.41 -3.59
C PHE A 41 -1.50 1.55 -3.23
N GLY A 42 -2.64 1.90 -3.81
CA GLY A 42 -3.88 1.15 -3.63
C GLY A 42 -4.03 0.07 -4.69
N PHE A 43 -4.51 -1.12 -4.32
CA PHE A 43 -4.68 -2.25 -5.23
C PHE A 43 -5.78 -3.20 -4.73
N ALA A 44 -6.22 -4.11 -5.61
CA ALA A 44 -7.20 -5.14 -5.25
C ALA A 44 -6.64 -6.55 -5.43
N ASP A 45 -6.85 -7.42 -4.43
CA ASP A 45 -6.49 -8.85 -4.49
C ASP A 45 -7.53 -9.72 -3.76
N ARG A 46 -7.30 -11.03 -3.61
CA ARG A 46 -8.31 -12.00 -3.15
C ARG A 46 -8.49 -12.04 -1.63
N ALA A 47 -7.41 -11.99 -0.83
CA ALA A 47 -7.47 -12.04 0.64
C ALA A 47 -6.16 -11.57 1.29
N GLU A 48 -6.26 -10.99 2.49
CA GLU A 48 -5.14 -10.43 3.27
C GLU A 48 -3.95 -11.38 3.48
N PRO A 49 -4.09 -12.66 3.90
CA PRO A 49 -2.92 -13.50 4.16
C PRO A 49 -2.05 -13.70 2.91
N GLY A 50 -2.69 -13.86 1.75
CA GLY A 50 -1.96 -13.99 0.48
C GLY A 50 -1.33 -12.68 0.01
N VAL A 51 -1.90 -11.53 0.38
CA VAL A 51 -1.31 -10.22 0.10
C VAL A 51 -0.06 -10.01 0.96
N VAL A 52 -0.14 -10.31 2.25
CA VAL A 52 0.99 -10.22 3.18
C VAL A 52 2.14 -11.13 2.73
N ASP A 53 1.88 -12.37 2.35
CA ASP A 53 2.91 -13.30 1.85
C ASP A 53 3.60 -12.79 0.57
N LYS A 54 2.82 -12.26 -0.38
CA LYS A 54 3.37 -11.63 -1.60
C LYS A 54 4.25 -10.44 -1.26
N LEU A 55 3.79 -9.57 -0.35
CA LEU A 55 4.54 -8.40 0.05
C LEU A 55 5.81 -8.76 0.80
N ASN A 56 5.77 -9.74 1.71
CA ASN A 56 6.96 -10.27 2.38
C ASN A 56 7.96 -10.85 1.38
N THR A 57 7.47 -11.52 0.32
CA THR A 57 8.33 -12.01 -0.77
C THR A 57 9.00 -10.84 -1.50
N VAL A 58 8.27 -9.78 -1.83
CA VAL A 58 8.82 -8.57 -2.44
C VAL A 58 9.85 -7.90 -1.52
N LEU A 59 9.51 -7.75 -0.24
CA LEU A 59 10.36 -7.13 0.77
C LEU A 59 11.64 -7.92 1.03
N SER A 60 11.60 -9.26 0.95
CA SER A 60 12.80 -10.10 1.10
C SER A 60 13.84 -9.93 -0.03
N ARG A 61 13.45 -9.27 -1.14
CA ARG A 61 14.32 -9.03 -2.30
C ARG A 61 14.95 -7.65 -2.31
N VAL A 62 14.56 -6.79 -1.37
CA VAL A 62 15.08 -5.43 -1.25
C VAL A 62 15.75 -5.26 0.12
N ASP A 63 16.93 -4.64 0.13
CA ASP A 63 17.56 -4.28 1.40
C ASP A 63 16.80 -3.11 2.02
N ASN A 64 16.36 -3.25 3.27
CA ASN A 64 15.68 -2.19 4.01
C ASN A 64 16.55 -1.68 5.18
N SER A 65 16.40 -0.39 5.47
CA SER A 65 17.06 0.31 6.57
C SER A 65 16.11 0.50 7.75
N MET A 66 16.64 0.88 8.92
CA MET A 66 15.81 1.19 10.10
C MET A 66 14.91 2.42 9.93
N LYS A 67 15.17 3.25 8.91
CA LYS A 67 14.37 4.45 8.61
C LYS A 67 13.25 4.16 7.60
N ASP A 68 13.31 3.00 6.96
CA ASP A 68 12.33 2.61 5.95
C ASP A 68 11.08 2.10 6.65
N TYR A 69 9.93 2.31 6.02
CA TYR A 69 8.69 1.73 6.49
C TYR A 69 7.81 1.30 5.33
N VAL A 70 7.05 0.24 5.59
CA VAL A 70 5.99 -0.24 4.71
C VAL A 70 4.83 -0.67 5.60
N ALA A 71 3.69 -0.01 5.41
CA ALA A 71 2.46 -0.29 6.13
C ALA A 71 1.37 -0.69 5.13
N LEU A 72 0.69 -1.78 5.44
CA LEU A 72 -0.49 -2.25 4.72
C LEU A 72 -1.74 -1.79 5.46
N TYR A 73 -2.65 -1.17 4.72
CA TYR A 73 -3.95 -0.76 5.19
C TYR A 73 -5.02 -1.54 4.44
N HIS A 74 -6.02 -2.01 5.17
CA HIS A 74 -7.20 -2.66 4.61
C HIS A 74 -8.42 -2.34 5.46
N ALA A 75 -9.59 -2.39 4.86
CA ALA A 75 -10.85 -2.25 5.58
C ALA A 75 -11.54 -3.60 5.68
N ASN A 76 -12.23 -3.85 6.81
CA ASN A 76 -13.07 -5.02 6.93
C ASN A 76 -14.30 -4.85 6.01
N LYS A 77 -14.68 -5.90 5.27
CA LYS A 77 -15.87 -5.90 4.40
C LYS A 77 -17.15 -5.52 5.12
N GLU A 78 -17.24 -5.82 6.41
CA GLU A 78 -18.42 -5.52 7.23
C GLU A 78 -18.42 -4.09 7.79
N ASN A 79 -17.27 -3.41 7.77
CA ASN A 79 -17.13 -2.04 8.26
C ASN A 79 -15.98 -1.31 7.54
N THR A 80 -16.31 -0.65 6.44
CA THR A 80 -15.36 0.09 5.60
C THR A 80 -14.76 1.32 6.30
N ASP A 81 -15.40 1.80 7.36
CA ASP A 81 -14.88 2.90 8.19
C ASP A 81 -13.79 2.44 9.16
N ASN A 82 -13.69 1.13 9.42
CA ASN A 82 -12.67 0.56 10.29
C ASN A 82 -11.44 0.12 9.49
N ILE A 83 -10.58 1.08 9.19
CA ILE A 83 -9.31 0.85 8.49
C ILE A 83 -8.32 0.23 9.49
N THR A 84 -7.90 -0.99 9.20
CA THR A 84 -6.86 -1.71 9.94
C THR A 84 -5.50 -1.42 9.30
N ARG A 85 -4.49 -1.22 10.14
CA ARG A 85 -3.08 -1.02 9.75
C ARG A 85 -2.26 -2.22 10.22
N GLN A 86 -1.44 -2.75 9.32
CA GLN A 86 -0.44 -3.76 9.61
C GLN A 86 0.93 -3.27 9.13
N MET A 87 1.91 -3.19 10.04
CA MET A 87 3.29 -2.88 9.68
C MET A 87 3.96 -4.12 9.08
N LEU A 88 4.59 -3.94 7.92
CA LEU A 88 5.40 -4.97 7.26
C LEU A 88 6.90 -4.69 7.45
N VAL A 89 7.29 -3.41 7.42
CA VAL A 89 8.65 -2.93 7.66
C VAL A 89 8.59 -1.64 8.48
N GLY A 90 9.57 -1.47 9.36
CA GLY A 90 9.71 -0.27 10.19
C GLY A 90 8.94 -0.39 11.51
N HIS A 91 9.19 0.58 12.40
CA HIS A 91 8.51 0.67 13.69
C HIS A 91 7.25 1.54 13.57
N ASP A 92 6.16 1.14 14.23
CA ASP A 92 4.89 1.89 14.28
C ASP A 92 5.12 3.37 14.63
N ASN A 93 5.99 3.65 15.60
CA ASN A 93 6.28 5.01 16.08
C ASN A 93 6.78 5.94 14.96
N VAL A 94 7.57 5.43 14.00
CA VAL A 94 8.14 6.25 12.92
C VAL A 94 7.04 6.71 11.97
N LEU A 95 6.09 5.81 11.68
CA LEU A 95 4.96 6.12 10.82
C LEU A 95 3.96 7.02 11.54
N GLU A 96 3.66 6.75 12.82
CA GLU A 96 2.74 7.57 13.61
C GLU A 96 3.20 9.01 13.71
N THR A 97 4.47 9.26 14.08
CA THR A 97 5.01 10.61 14.12
C THR A 97 4.94 11.31 12.75
N LYS A 98 5.15 10.58 11.65
CA LYS A 98 5.04 11.17 10.31
C LYS A 98 3.59 11.47 9.92
N VAL A 99 2.66 10.55 10.18
CA VAL A 99 1.24 10.70 9.88
C VAL A 99 0.58 11.79 10.74
N GLU A 100 0.96 11.91 12.02
CA GLU A 100 0.52 13.00 12.91
C GLU A 100 0.95 14.38 12.41
N ASN A 101 2.09 14.46 11.73
CA ASN A 101 2.56 15.70 11.09
C ASN A 101 1.81 16.00 9.78
N LEU A 102 1.18 15.00 9.16
CA LEU A 102 0.23 15.23 8.08
C LEU A 102 -1.10 15.68 8.70
N SER A 103 -1.88 16.48 7.98
CA SER A 103 -3.29 16.64 8.37
C SER A 103 -3.95 15.27 8.38
N SER A 104 -4.38 14.79 9.56
CA SER A 104 -5.05 13.49 9.74
C SER A 104 -6.20 13.27 8.75
N ASP A 105 -6.87 14.35 8.35
CA ASP A 105 -7.94 14.34 7.36
C ASP A 105 -7.45 14.00 5.95
N ALA A 106 -6.26 14.48 5.58
CA ALA A 106 -5.66 14.24 4.27
C ALA A 106 -5.19 12.78 4.15
N HIS A 107 -4.58 12.23 5.21
CA HIS A 107 -4.18 10.81 5.28
C HIS A 107 -5.40 9.90 5.18
N ARG A 108 -6.40 10.12 6.04
CA ARG A 108 -7.65 9.33 6.03
C ARG A 108 -8.38 9.44 4.70
N GLY A 109 -8.43 10.65 4.12
CA GLY A 109 -9.04 10.87 2.82
C GLY A 109 -8.39 10.06 1.69
N SER A 110 -7.05 10.00 1.63
CA SER A 110 -6.33 9.19 0.65
C SER A 110 -6.60 7.69 0.84
N LEU A 111 -6.59 7.21 2.09
CA LEU A 111 -6.91 5.81 2.40
C LEU A 111 -8.34 5.45 1.98
N THR A 112 -9.35 6.22 2.40
CA THR A 112 -10.75 5.96 2.04
C THR A 112 -10.95 5.96 0.53
N ARG A 113 -10.40 6.95 -0.19
CA ARG A 113 -10.52 7.02 -1.66
C ARG A 113 -9.98 5.78 -2.37
N LEU A 114 -8.83 5.27 -1.92
CA LEU A 114 -8.20 4.09 -2.52
C LEU A 114 -8.89 2.80 -2.08
N LEU A 115 -9.30 2.69 -0.83
CA LEU A 115 -10.02 1.51 -0.31
C LEU A 115 -11.43 1.37 -0.89
N ASP A 116 -12.10 2.47 -1.25
CA ASP A 116 -13.41 2.45 -1.90
C ASP A 116 -13.33 2.36 -3.43
N PHE A 117 -12.12 2.41 -4.01
CA PHE A 117 -11.96 2.41 -5.46
C PHE A 117 -12.29 1.03 -6.07
N ASP A 118 -13.14 1.02 -7.09
CA ASP A 118 -13.47 -0.21 -7.82
C ASP A 118 -12.39 -0.52 -8.88
N TYR A 119 -11.30 -1.16 -8.42
CA TYR A 119 -10.19 -1.61 -9.28
C TYR A 119 -10.62 -2.61 -10.36
N VAL A 120 -11.65 -3.42 -10.08
CA VAL A 120 -12.13 -4.45 -11.02
C VAL A 120 -12.81 -3.81 -12.21
N LYS A 121 -13.66 -2.80 -11.95
CA LYS A 121 -14.36 -2.05 -13.00
C LYS A 121 -13.44 -1.10 -13.75
N ALA A 122 -12.54 -0.42 -13.05
CA ALA A 122 -11.66 0.58 -13.66
C ALA A 122 -10.53 -0.05 -14.49
N MET A 123 -10.05 -1.24 -14.09
CA MET A 123 -8.93 -1.93 -14.72
C MET A 123 -9.28 -3.40 -14.96
N PRO A 124 -10.16 -3.68 -15.95
CA PRO A 124 -10.40 -5.05 -16.37
C PRO A 124 -9.06 -5.66 -16.81
N ASN A 125 -8.81 -6.90 -16.34
CA ASN A 125 -7.57 -7.67 -16.41
C ASN A 125 -6.54 -7.26 -17.49
N PRO A 126 -5.26 -6.98 -17.13
CA PRO A 126 -4.20 -6.79 -18.12
C PRO A 126 -3.78 -8.08 -18.85
N ASP A 127 -4.17 -9.26 -18.33
CA ASP A 127 -3.90 -10.57 -18.93
C ASP A 127 -4.94 -11.02 -19.97
N GLN A 128 -5.91 -10.17 -20.32
CA GLN A 128 -6.72 -10.38 -21.53
C GLN A 128 -6.13 -9.53 -22.67
N LYS A 129 -4.97 -9.94 -23.17
CA LYS A 129 -4.66 -9.70 -24.58
C LYS A 129 -5.39 -10.79 -25.36
N ASP A 130 -6.40 -10.37 -26.13
CA ASP A 130 -6.92 -11.16 -27.25
C ASP A 130 -5.79 -11.57 -28.22
#